data_AF-A0A0C3HV78-F1
#
_entry.id   AF-A0A0C3HV78-F1
#
_cell.length_a   1.000
_cell.length_b   1.000
_cell.length_c   1.000
_cell.angle_alpha   90.00
_cell.angle_beta   90.00
_cell.angle_gamma   90.00
#
_symmetry.space_group_name_H-M   'P 1'
#
loop_
_entity.id
_entity.type
_entity.pdbx_description
1 polymer ?
#
loop_
_entity_poly.entity_id
_entity_poly.type
_entity_poly.pdbx_seq_one_letter_code
_entity_poly.pdbx_strand_id
1 'polypeptide(L)'
;MSSQKNIEEQDDVVVIEERDKRTHIYIAIAAVLGLAFGGLAGSVITVNKWESTYQVLEEKYQALAQDKTQLVSQFKGREEGLQQEIDTKVAELVAAKDAAHKKELKQLQQQLTEVEKVNLSLESQLKQQAAKINATHSENEKLNRQANMQATMFERSREVFQKELKISQALEALEKERQSLLPKIEKLKKQCDVFLEGKSWDVKSDACDKHDAANSRLSQIDQMIEVHKMDLKQIKQISEEIGL
;
A
#
# COMPACT_ATOMS: atom_id res chain seq x y z
N MET A 1 -46.57 -51.48 -18.93
CA MET A 1 -45.80 -51.52 -20.20
C MET A 1 -44.33 -51.28 -19.88
N SER A 2 -43.42 -51.77 -20.73
CA SER A 2 -41.95 -51.58 -20.72
C SER A 2 -41.54 -50.13 -21.05
N SER A 3 -40.31 -49.62 -20.80
CA SER A 3 -39.13 -50.01 -19.99
C SER A 3 -38.18 -48.79 -19.87
N GLN A 4 -37.12 -48.86 -19.03
CA GLN A 4 -35.79 -48.16 -19.04
C GLN A 4 -35.57 -46.96 -20.01
N LYS A 5 -34.92 -45.81 -19.70
CA LYS A 5 -33.91 -45.36 -18.69
C LYS A 5 -33.84 -43.77 -18.76
N ASN A 6 -32.95 -42.95 -18.18
CA ASN A 6 -31.68 -43.05 -17.42
C ASN A 6 -31.42 -41.76 -16.54
N ILE A 7 -30.28 -41.75 -15.82
CA ILE A 7 -29.25 -40.69 -15.53
C ILE A 7 -29.32 -39.38 -16.41
N GLU A 8 -28.97 -38.14 -16.03
CA GLU A 8 -27.96 -37.44 -15.13
C GLU A 8 -28.60 -36.08 -14.64
N GLU A 9 -28.13 -35.18 -13.74
CA GLU A 9 -27.09 -35.05 -12.67
C GLU A 9 -27.36 -33.74 -11.81
N GLN A 10 -26.68 -33.55 -10.64
CA GLN A 10 -26.37 -32.29 -9.88
C GLN A 10 -27.50 -31.29 -9.46
N ASP A 11 -27.45 -30.47 -8.39
CA ASP A 11 -26.66 -30.32 -7.13
C ASP A 11 -27.36 -29.22 -6.26
N ASP A 12 -27.05 -28.84 -5.01
CA ASP A 12 -26.11 -29.23 -3.92
C ASP A 12 -26.70 -28.71 -2.57
N VAL A 13 -26.26 -29.25 -1.41
CA VAL A 13 -26.04 -28.46 -0.17
C VAL A 13 -24.82 -28.99 0.60
N VAL A 14 -23.70 -28.26 0.57
CA VAL A 14 -22.52 -28.57 1.40
C VAL A 14 -22.77 -28.38 2.90
N VAL A 15 -22.61 -29.47 3.67
CA VAL A 15 -22.29 -29.42 5.11
C VAL A 15 -21.11 -30.35 5.38
N ILE A 16 -20.01 -29.79 5.88
CA ILE A 16 -18.80 -30.53 6.25
C ILE A 16 -18.83 -30.77 7.76
N GLU A 17 -19.30 -31.94 8.19
CA GLU A 17 -19.05 -32.45 9.54
C GLU A 17 -17.86 -33.43 9.54
N GLU A 18 -16.98 -33.31 10.53
CA GLU A 18 -15.79 -34.16 10.63
C GLU A 18 -16.16 -35.61 10.93
N ARG A 19 -15.73 -36.51 10.05
CA ARG A 19 -16.01 -37.95 10.14
C ARG A 19 -15.18 -38.61 11.25
N ASP A 20 -15.67 -38.52 12.49
CA ASP A 20 -14.96 -38.99 13.69
C ASP A 20 -14.50 -40.45 13.58
N LYS A 21 -13.21 -40.66 13.84
CA LYS A 21 -12.56 -41.97 13.80
C LYS A 21 -12.89 -42.82 15.04
N ARG A 22 -13.41 -42.24 16.13
CA ARG A 22 -13.79 -42.98 17.35
C ARG A 22 -14.89 -44.01 17.12
N THR A 23 -15.81 -43.79 16.17
CA THR A 23 -16.93 -44.70 15.86
C THR A 23 -16.46 -46.13 15.55
N HIS A 24 -15.30 -46.29 14.89
CA HIS A 24 -14.72 -47.60 14.58
C HIS A 24 -14.23 -48.34 15.84
N ILE A 25 -13.79 -47.61 16.87
CA ILE A 25 -13.35 -48.17 18.16
C ILE A 25 -14.55 -48.68 18.95
N TYR A 26 -15.65 -47.91 18.99
CA TYR A 26 -16.90 -48.37 19.63
C TYR A 26 -17.51 -49.59 18.93
N ILE A 27 -17.45 -49.66 17.60
CA ILE A 27 -17.88 -50.85 16.84
C ILE A 27 -17.01 -52.07 17.18
N ALA A 28 -15.69 -51.91 17.28
CA ALA A 28 -14.79 -53.01 17.66
C ALA A 28 -15.06 -53.52 19.09
N ILE A 29 -15.27 -52.62 20.06
CA ILE A 29 -15.62 -52.99 21.44
C ILE A 29 -16.97 -53.71 21.50
N ALA A 30 -17.98 -53.21 20.79
CA ALA A 30 -19.31 -53.83 20.71
C ALA A 30 -19.27 -55.22 20.06
N ALA A 31 -18.45 -55.43 19.03
CA ALA A 31 -18.28 -56.73 18.38
C ALA A 31 -17.67 -57.78 19.32
N VAL A 32 -16.66 -57.40 20.11
CA VAL A 32 -16.03 -58.30 21.10
C VAL A 32 -17.00 -58.67 22.22
N LEU A 33 -17.76 -57.69 22.75
CA LEU A 33 -18.76 -57.94 23.80
C LEU A 33 -19.95 -58.78 23.30
N GLY A 34 -20.40 -58.55 22.06
CA GLY A 34 -21.48 -59.32 21.43
C GLY A 34 -21.11 -60.80 21.21
N LEU A 35 -19.87 -61.07 20.78
CA LEU A 35 -19.37 -62.43 20.60
C LEU A 35 -19.15 -63.20 21.92
N ALA A 36 -18.92 -62.49 23.03
CA ALA A 36 -18.72 -63.11 24.34
C ALA A 36 -20.02 -63.63 25.00
N PHE A 37 -21.19 -63.06 24.66
CA PHE A 37 -22.47 -63.38 25.32
C PHE A 37 -23.54 -63.98 24.39
N GLY A 38 -23.33 -64.01 23.07
CA GLY A 38 -24.35 -64.37 22.07
C GLY A 38 -24.22 -65.77 21.44
N GLY A 39 -24.02 -66.85 22.21
CA GLY A 39 -23.70 -68.18 21.68
C GLY A 39 -24.56 -69.36 22.18
N LEU A 40 -25.46 -69.86 21.31
CA LEU A 40 -26.08 -71.20 21.34
C LEU A 40 -27.03 -71.58 22.51
N ALA A 41 -28.23 -71.00 22.48
CA ALA A 41 -29.46 -71.73 22.83
C ALA A 41 -30.62 -71.23 21.94
N GLY A 42 -31.34 -72.04 21.18
CA GLY A 42 -31.14 -73.47 20.86
C GLY A 42 -32.18 -73.94 19.84
N SER A 43 -32.03 -75.15 19.28
CA SER A 43 -33.08 -75.75 18.44
C SER A 43 -33.22 -77.25 18.68
N VAL A 44 -34.48 -77.62 18.93
CA VAL A 44 -35.06 -78.96 19.13
C VAL A 44 -34.60 -80.05 18.14
N ILE A 45 -34.49 -81.30 18.61
CA ILE A 45 -35.16 -82.49 18.00
C ILE A 45 -35.04 -83.78 18.87
N THR A 46 -36.19 -84.42 19.07
CA THR A 46 -36.52 -85.80 19.52
C THR A 46 -35.59 -86.65 20.42
N VAL A 47 -36.04 -86.82 21.68
CA VAL A 47 -36.34 -88.11 22.36
C VAL A 47 -35.91 -89.42 21.65
N ASN A 48 -34.85 -90.09 22.14
CA ASN A 48 -34.88 -91.50 22.64
C ASN A 48 -33.46 -92.01 23.02
N LYS A 49 -33.13 -91.92 24.32
CA LYS A 49 -32.08 -92.64 25.09
C LYS A 49 -31.79 -91.86 26.37
N TRP A 50 -32.46 -92.22 27.47
CA TRP A 50 -32.41 -91.48 28.74
C TRP A 50 -31.74 -92.23 29.90
N GLU A 51 -31.13 -93.38 29.62
CA GLU A 51 -30.64 -94.31 30.66
C GLU A 51 -29.11 -94.49 30.59
N SER A 52 -28.55 -94.76 29.41
CA SER A 52 -27.08 -94.83 29.22
C SER A 52 -26.37 -93.47 29.28
N THR A 53 -27.12 -92.37 29.35
CA THR A 53 -26.58 -91.00 29.42
C THR A 53 -26.35 -90.53 30.85
N TYR A 54 -27.04 -91.07 31.86
CA TYR A 54 -26.90 -90.64 33.25
C TYR A 54 -25.53 -90.98 33.85
N GLN A 55 -25.02 -92.19 33.64
CA GLN A 55 -23.71 -92.60 34.16
C GLN A 55 -22.56 -91.77 33.57
N VAL A 56 -22.65 -91.43 32.28
CA VAL A 56 -21.69 -90.53 31.60
C VAL A 56 -21.86 -89.07 32.03
N LEU A 57 -23.05 -88.69 32.50
CA LEU A 57 -23.32 -87.34 33.00
C LEU A 57 -22.70 -87.12 34.38
N GLU A 58 -22.80 -88.08 35.30
CA GLU A 58 -22.27 -87.99 36.67
C GLU A 58 -20.73 -87.81 36.69
N GLU A 59 -20.02 -88.66 35.94
CA GLU A 59 -18.56 -88.60 35.78
C GLU A 59 -18.12 -87.27 35.15
N LYS A 60 -18.87 -86.78 34.16
CA LYS A 60 -18.63 -85.46 33.57
C LYS A 60 -19.05 -84.30 34.48
N TYR A 61 -19.99 -84.49 35.41
CA TYR A 61 -20.40 -83.44 36.35
C TYR A 61 -19.31 -83.16 37.39
N GLN A 62 -18.65 -84.21 37.89
CA GLN A 62 -17.50 -84.05 38.79
C GLN A 62 -16.29 -83.44 38.07
N ALA A 63 -15.98 -83.92 36.86
CA ALA A 63 -14.94 -83.32 36.03
C ALA A 63 -15.22 -81.83 35.75
N LEU A 64 -16.43 -81.49 35.30
CA LEU A 64 -16.84 -80.11 35.01
C LEU A 64 -16.92 -79.24 36.27
N ALA A 65 -17.17 -79.79 37.46
CA ALA A 65 -17.15 -79.04 38.72
C ALA A 65 -15.72 -78.64 39.14
N GLN A 66 -14.74 -79.55 38.99
CA GLN A 66 -13.33 -79.21 39.17
C GLN A 66 -12.88 -78.19 38.12
N ASP A 67 -13.19 -78.46 36.84
CA ASP A 67 -12.83 -77.60 35.72
C ASP A 67 -13.43 -76.19 35.88
N LYS A 68 -14.70 -76.06 36.31
CA LYS A 68 -15.33 -74.75 36.57
C LYS A 68 -14.68 -73.99 37.73
N THR A 69 -14.14 -74.68 38.75
CA THR A 69 -13.45 -74.05 39.88
C THR A 69 -12.05 -73.56 39.46
N GLN A 70 -11.36 -74.34 38.63
CA GLN A 70 -10.06 -73.99 38.05
C GLN A 70 -10.19 -72.90 36.96
N LEU A 71 -11.28 -72.92 36.18
CA LEU A 71 -11.63 -71.86 35.25
C LEU A 71 -12.00 -70.57 35.98
N VAL A 72 -12.89 -70.56 36.98
CA VAL A 72 -13.28 -69.32 37.68
C VAL A 72 -12.09 -68.65 38.38
N SER A 73 -11.14 -69.43 38.91
CA SER A 73 -9.89 -68.90 39.46
C SER A 73 -8.93 -68.39 38.38
N GLN A 74 -8.75 -69.09 37.26
CA GLN A 74 -8.04 -68.55 36.10
C GLN A 74 -8.69 -67.29 35.54
N PHE A 75 -10.02 -67.26 35.38
CA PHE A 75 -10.77 -66.15 34.82
C PHE A 75 -10.65 -64.92 35.71
N LYS A 76 -10.74 -65.03 37.05
CA LYS A 76 -10.47 -63.88 37.93
C LYS A 76 -9.06 -63.33 37.78
N GLY A 77 -8.03 -64.19 37.82
CA GLY A 77 -6.64 -63.75 37.62
C GLY A 77 -6.39 -63.17 36.21
N ARG A 78 -7.15 -63.63 35.21
CA ARG A 78 -7.08 -63.14 33.83
C ARG A 78 -7.92 -61.88 33.61
N GLU A 79 -8.98 -61.68 34.38
CA GLU A 79 -9.84 -60.49 34.38
C GLU A 79 -9.14 -59.34 35.10
N GLU A 80 -8.56 -59.58 36.27
CA GLU A 80 -7.67 -58.63 36.97
C GLU A 80 -6.42 -58.31 36.14
N GLY A 81 -5.80 -59.32 35.52
CA GLY A 81 -4.64 -59.14 34.64
C GLY A 81 -4.96 -58.39 33.34
N LEU A 82 -6.08 -58.69 32.68
CA LEU A 82 -6.52 -57.99 31.47
C LEU A 82 -7.00 -56.56 31.80
N GLN A 83 -7.61 -56.34 32.96
CA GLN A 83 -7.95 -55.01 33.45
C GLN A 83 -6.68 -54.18 33.69
N GLN A 84 -5.63 -54.75 34.32
CA GLN A 84 -4.31 -54.11 34.41
C GLN A 84 -3.69 -53.84 33.03
N GLU A 85 -3.82 -54.76 32.07
CA GLU A 85 -3.29 -54.58 30.71
C GLU A 85 -4.06 -53.52 29.91
N ILE A 86 -5.36 -53.37 30.16
CA ILE A 86 -6.21 -52.30 29.62
C ILE A 86 -5.86 -50.96 30.27
N ASP A 87 -5.80 -50.90 31.60
CA ASP A 87 -5.52 -49.66 32.33
C ASP A 87 -4.10 -49.13 32.04
N THR A 88 -3.11 -50.02 31.87
CA THR A 88 -1.77 -49.63 31.42
C THR A 88 -1.75 -49.14 29.97
N LYS A 89 -2.42 -49.82 29.03
CA LYS A 89 -2.53 -49.33 27.63
C LYS A 89 -3.32 -48.02 27.51
N VAL A 90 -4.35 -47.82 28.34
CA VAL A 90 -5.08 -46.55 28.43
C VAL A 90 -4.17 -45.46 29.01
N ALA A 91 -3.41 -45.75 30.06
CA ALA A 91 -2.44 -44.81 30.62
C ALA A 91 -1.33 -44.44 29.62
N GLU A 92 -0.78 -45.41 28.87
CA GLU A 92 0.18 -45.16 27.79
C GLU A 92 -0.43 -44.33 26.66
N LEU A 93 -1.63 -44.65 26.20
CA LEU A 93 -2.32 -43.89 25.14
C LEU A 93 -2.65 -42.46 25.58
N VAL A 94 -3.09 -42.26 26.82
CA VAL A 94 -3.32 -40.93 27.40
C VAL A 94 -2.00 -40.17 27.52
N ALA A 95 -0.94 -40.78 28.09
CA ALA A 95 0.37 -40.14 28.21
C ALA A 95 0.99 -39.78 26.85
N ALA A 96 0.85 -40.63 25.84
CA ALA A 96 1.30 -40.38 24.48
C ALA A 96 0.49 -39.25 23.80
N LYS A 97 -0.82 -39.16 24.06
CA LYS A 97 -1.67 -38.06 23.56
C LYS A 97 -1.36 -36.74 24.27
N ASP A 98 -1.14 -36.76 25.58
CA ASP A 98 -0.68 -35.62 26.36
C ASP A 98 0.68 -35.11 25.88
N ALA A 99 1.62 -36.01 25.60
CA ALA A 99 2.93 -35.68 25.05
C ALA A 99 2.83 -35.08 23.63
N ALA A 100 1.93 -35.61 22.79
CA ALA A 100 1.66 -35.05 21.46
C ALA A 100 1.04 -33.64 21.55
N HIS A 101 -0.02 -33.45 22.33
CA HIS A 101 -0.66 -32.15 22.48
C HIS A 101 0.24 -31.12 23.18
N LYS A 102 1.08 -31.52 24.15
CA LYS A 102 2.14 -30.64 24.72
C LYS A 102 3.21 -30.26 23.69
N LYS A 103 3.41 -31.03 22.63
CA LYS A 103 4.32 -30.71 21.52
C LYS A 103 3.65 -29.79 20.50
N GLU A 104 2.40 -30.06 20.12
CA GLU A 104 1.58 -29.20 19.25
C GLU A 104 1.39 -27.82 19.87
N LEU A 105 0.99 -27.72 21.15
CA LEU A 105 0.85 -26.45 21.87
C LEU A 105 2.16 -25.65 21.89
N LYS A 106 3.32 -26.30 22.05
CA LYS A 106 4.63 -25.63 21.97
C LYS A 106 4.93 -25.10 20.57
N GLN A 107 4.64 -25.87 19.52
CA GLN A 107 4.84 -25.39 18.13
C GLN A 107 3.88 -24.24 17.81
N LEU A 108 2.62 -24.33 18.22
CA LEU A 108 1.61 -23.29 18.01
C LEU A 108 1.98 -22.01 18.78
N GLN A 109 2.46 -22.13 20.01
CA GLN A 109 2.95 -21.00 20.82
C GLN A 109 4.23 -20.36 20.23
N GLN A 110 5.13 -21.15 19.64
CA GLN A 110 6.28 -20.64 18.88
C GLN A 110 5.82 -19.86 17.64
N GLN A 111 4.92 -20.42 16.83
CA GLN A 111 4.37 -19.73 15.66
C GLN A 111 3.64 -18.44 16.05
N LEU A 112 2.89 -18.43 17.16
CA LEU A 112 2.16 -17.26 17.62
C LEU A 112 3.12 -16.13 18.05
N THR A 113 4.20 -16.46 18.78
CA THR A 113 5.25 -15.47 19.14
C THR A 113 6.08 -15.01 17.93
N GLU A 114 6.25 -15.85 16.91
CA GLU A 114 6.89 -15.47 15.64
C GLU A 114 6.00 -14.50 14.83
N VAL A 115 4.70 -14.80 14.68
CA VAL A 115 3.72 -13.92 14.02
C VAL A 115 3.57 -12.59 14.76
N GLU A 116 3.50 -12.60 16.10
CA GLU A 116 3.45 -11.39 16.92
C GLU A 116 4.70 -10.52 16.72
N LYS A 117 5.89 -11.13 16.76
CA LYS A 117 7.17 -10.45 16.49
C LYS A 117 7.24 -9.89 15.06
N VAL A 118 6.78 -10.63 14.07
CA VAL A 118 6.70 -10.16 12.67
C VAL A 118 5.74 -8.97 12.56
N ASN A 119 4.55 -9.05 13.16
CA ASN A 119 3.55 -7.99 13.15
C ASN A 119 4.07 -6.70 13.81
N LEU A 120 4.70 -6.79 14.99
CA LEU A 120 5.38 -5.68 15.65
C LEU A 120 6.49 -5.07 14.78
N SER A 121 7.22 -5.90 14.02
CA SER A 121 8.24 -5.42 13.08
C SER A 121 7.64 -4.71 11.86
N LEU A 122 6.49 -5.18 11.36
CA LEU A 122 5.75 -4.56 10.26
C LEU A 122 5.13 -3.23 10.68
N GLU A 123 4.51 -3.16 11.86
CA GLU A 123 4.02 -1.90 12.44
C GLU A 123 5.15 -0.86 12.58
N SER A 124 6.31 -1.29 13.06
CA SER A 124 7.49 -0.42 13.18
C SER A 124 7.96 0.08 11.81
N GLN A 125 8.07 -0.80 10.82
CA GLN A 125 8.42 -0.43 9.45
C GLN A 125 7.38 0.49 8.79
N LEU A 126 6.09 0.26 9.00
CA LEU A 126 5.02 1.12 8.49
C LEU A 126 5.08 2.52 9.12
N LYS A 127 5.31 2.62 10.43
CA LYS A 127 5.49 3.90 11.15
C LYS A 127 6.73 4.64 10.64
N GLN A 128 7.84 3.94 10.41
CA GLN A 128 9.06 4.52 9.81
C GLN A 128 8.85 4.98 8.37
N GLN A 129 8.17 4.19 7.53
CA GLN A 129 7.88 4.55 6.14
C GLN A 129 6.92 5.75 6.07
N ALA A 130 5.87 5.78 6.87
CA ALA A 130 4.95 6.92 6.95
C ALA A 130 5.66 8.21 7.40
N ALA A 131 6.54 8.13 8.41
CA ALA A 131 7.36 9.26 8.83
C ALA A 131 8.30 9.74 7.70
N LYS A 132 8.93 8.81 6.96
CA LYS A 132 9.79 9.14 5.83
C LYS A 132 9.01 9.79 4.67
N ILE A 133 7.84 9.26 4.32
CA ILE A 133 6.94 9.83 3.30
C ILE A 133 6.56 11.27 3.67
N ASN A 134 6.14 11.51 4.92
CA ASN A 134 5.79 12.85 5.39
C ASN A 134 6.98 13.83 5.37
N ALA A 135 8.17 13.37 5.74
CA ALA A 135 9.40 14.17 5.65
C ALA A 135 9.73 14.54 4.19
N THR A 136 9.80 13.56 3.30
CA THR A 136 10.09 13.77 1.87
C THR A 136 8.99 14.60 1.18
N HIS A 137 7.71 14.48 1.58
CA HIS A 137 6.65 15.36 1.08
C HIS A 137 6.86 16.82 1.53
N SER A 138 7.22 17.05 2.79
CA SER A 138 7.56 18.39 3.30
C SER A 138 8.77 19.01 2.60
N GLU A 139 9.79 18.20 2.28
CA GLU A 139 10.95 18.62 1.49
C GLU A 139 10.58 18.91 0.04
N ASN A 140 9.77 18.05 -0.60
CA ASN A 140 9.31 18.26 -1.97
C ASN A 140 8.45 19.54 -2.11
N GLU A 141 7.54 19.81 -1.17
CA GLU A 141 6.80 21.06 -1.12
C GLU A 141 7.73 22.29 -1.01
N LYS A 142 8.76 22.23 -0.15
CA LYS A 142 9.72 23.34 0.01
C LYS A 142 10.50 23.56 -1.28
N LEU A 143 11.01 22.49 -1.90
CA LEU A 143 11.74 22.54 -3.16
C LEU A 143 10.86 23.06 -4.30
N ASN A 144 9.60 22.64 -4.39
CA ASN A 144 8.64 23.11 -5.40
C ASN A 144 8.29 24.60 -5.20
N ARG A 145 8.08 25.05 -3.95
CA ARG A 145 7.90 26.47 -3.62
C ARG A 145 9.14 27.31 -3.97
N GLN A 146 10.34 26.79 -3.70
CA GLN A 146 11.60 27.44 -4.09
C GLN A 146 11.78 27.50 -5.61
N ALA A 147 11.46 26.43 -6.34
CA ALA A 147 11.52 26.39 -7.80
C ALA A 147 10.54 27.38 -8.44
N ASN A 148 9.28 27.43 -7.99
CA ASN A 148 8.31 28.42 -8.45
C ASN A 148 8.73 29.86 -8.12
N MET A 149 9.35 30.09 -6.96
CA MET A 149 9.89 31.41 -6.61
C MET A 149 11.05 31.80 -7.54
N GLN A 150 12.00 30.89 -7.80
CA GLN A 150 13.09 31.12 -8.75
C GLN A 150 12.57 31.38 -10.17
N ALA A 151 11.61 30.57 -10.66
CA ALA A 151 10.98 30.78 -11.96
C ALA A 151 10.32 32.16 -12.07
N THR A 152 9.53 32.55 -11.06
CA THR A 152 8.91 33.89 -10.98
C THR A 152 9.94 35.02 -11.02
N MET A 153 11.09 34.84 -10.35
CA MET A 153 12.18 35.81 -10.35
C MET A 153 12.90 35.88 -11.71
N PHE A 154 13.10 34.75 -12.40
CA PHE A 154 13.66 34.71 -13.75
C PHE A 154 12.73 35.30 -14.82
N GLU A 155 11.41 35.14 -14.69
CA GLU A 155 10.44 35.77 -15.58
C GLU A 155 10.40 37.29 -15.37
N ARG A 156 10.34 37.75 -14.11
CA ARG A 156 10.38 39.18 -13.77
C ARG A 156 11.69 39.84 -14.18
N SER A 157 12.84 39.20 -13.94
CA SER A 157 14.14 39.75 -14.35
C SER A 157 14.23 39.92 -15.86
N ARG A 158 13.79 38.89 -16.61
CA ARG A 158 13.68 38.96 -18.08
C ARG A 158 12.77 40.09 -18.55
N GLU A 159 11.63 40.33 -17.90
CA GLU A 159 10.78 41.48 -18.22
C GLU A 159 11.48 42.82 -17.96
N VAL A 160 12.19 42.95 -16.83
CA VAL A 160 12.93 44.16 -16.45
C VAL A 160 14.04 44.45 -17.47
N PHE A 161 14.90 43.48 -17.78
CA PHE A 161 15.94 43.62 -18.81
C PHE A 161 15.36 43.90 -20.22
N GLN A 162 14.20 43.34 -20.57
CA GLN A 162 13.53 43.65 -21.84
C GLN A 162 12.94 45.08 -21.88
N LYS A 163 12.54 45.65 -20.74
CA LYS A 163 12.11 47.06 -20.64
C LYS A 163 13.35 47.97 -20.72
N GLU A 164 14.40 47.65 -19.95
CA GLU A 164 15.67 48.38 -19.95
C GLU A 164 16.27 48.50 -21.36
N LEU A 165 16.39 47.39 -22.09
CA LEU A 165 16.93 47.36 -23.45
C LEU A 165 16.12 48.25 -24.41
N LYS A 166 14.78 48.22 -24.33
CA LYS A 166 13.91 49.05 -25.19
C LYS A 166 14.06 50.54 -24.87
N ILE A 167 14.13 50.90 -23.58
CA ILE A 167 14.29 52.29 -23.14
C ILE A 167 15.70 52.81 -23.50
N SER A 168 16.74 51.97 -23.35
CA SER A 168 18.10 52.28 -23.78
C SER A 168 18.19 52.53 -25.30
N GLN A 169 17.55 51.68 -26.12
CA GLN A 169 17.45 51.88 -27.57
C GLN A 169 16.66 53.15 -27.94
N ALA A 170 15.57 53.46 -27.24
CA ALA A 170 14.80 54.69 -27.46
C ALA A 170 15.62 55.94 -27.09
N LEU A 171 16.35 55.90 -25.98
CA LEU A 171 17.24 56.97 -25.51
C LEU A 171 18.38 57.20 -26.52
N GLU A 172 19.03 56.14 -27.01
CA GLU A 172 20.07 56.24 -28.04
C GLU A 172 19.53 56.85 -29.36
N ALA A 173 18.31 56.49 -29.75
CA ALA A 173 17.65 57.07 -30.93
C ALA A 173 17.32 58.56 -30.75
N LEU A 174 16.82 58.95 -29.57
CA LEU A 174 16.55 60.34 -29.21
C LEU A 174 17.83 61.18 -29.15
N GLU A 175 18.92 60.66 -28.57
CA GLU A 175 20.21 61.34 -28.55
C GLU A 175 20.80 61.52 -29.96
N LYS A 176 20.62 60.53 -30.86
CA LYS A 176 20.97 60.68 -32.29
C LYS A 176 20.10 61.75 -32.99
N GLU A 177 18.79 61.79 -32.73
CA GLU A 177 17.91 62.82 -33.30
C GLU A 177 18.34 64.22 -32.81
N ARG A 178 18.58 64.36 -31.50
CA ARG A 178 19.10 65.56 -30.82
C ARG A 178 20.40 66.06 -31.46
N GLN A 179 21.41 65.18 -31.57
CA GLN A 179 22.70 65.50 -32.20
C GLN A 179 22.52 65.92 -33.67
N SER A 180 21.54 65.35 -34.39
CA SER A 180 21.21 65.76 -35.76
C SER A 180 20.48 67.11 -35.85
N LEU A 181 19.79 67.54 -34.79
CA LEU A 181 18.98 68.76 -34.76
C LEU A 181 19.79 69.99 -34.36
N LEU A 182 20.70 69.88 -33.39
CA LEU A 182 21.55 70.99 -32.95
C LEU A 182 22.22 71.79 -34.10
N PRO A 183 22.92 71.17 -35.08
CA PRO A 183 23.52 71.91 -36.20
C PRO A 183 22.48 72.43 -37.21
N LYS A 184 21.29 71.81 -37.30
CA LYS A 184 20.18 72.32 -38.13
C LYS A 184 19.60 73.59 -37.51
N ILE A 185 19.42 73.61 -36.18
CA ILE A 185 18.94 74.76 -35.41
C ILE A 185 19.94 75.91 -35.52
N GLU A 186 21.25 75.65 -35.36
CA GLU A 186 22.27 76.71 -35.53
C GLU A 186 22.26 77.31 -36.94
N LYS A 187 22.06 76.49 -37.98
CA LYS A 187 21.92 76.96 -39.37
C LYS A 187 20.63 77.74 -39.60
N LEU A 188 19.50 77.25 -39.10
CA LEU A 188 18.19 77.91 -39.21
C LEU A 188 18.16 79.23 -38.45
N LYS A 189 18.82 79.30 -37.29
CA LYS A 189 19.00 80.55 -36.53
C LYS A 189 19.71 81.60 -37.39
N LYS A 190 20.89 81.27 -37.95
CA LYS A 190 21.64 82.19 -38.83
C LYS A 190 20.83 82.64 -40.05
N GLN A 191 19.92 81.81 -40.54
CA GLN A 191 19.00 82.20 -41.62
C GLN A 191 17.90 83.16 -41.11
N CYS A 192 17.24 82.85 -39.99
CA CYS A 192 16.27 83.74 -39.35
C CYS A 192 16.89 85.09 -38.98
N ASP A 193 18.10 85.11 -38.40
CA ASP A 193 18.86 86.33 -38.10
C ASP A 193 19.06 87.18 -39.37
N VAL A 194 19.54 86.61 -40.48
CA VAL A 194 19.75 87.34 -41.75
C VAL A 194 18.44 87.84 -42.38
N PHE A 195 17.33 87.12 -42.18
CA PHE A 195 15.99 87.54 -42.62
C PHE A 195 15.47 88.73 -41.79
N LEU A 196 15.58 88.65 -40.46
CA LEU A 196 15.18 89.71 -39.53
C LEU A 196 16.04 90.98 -39.70
N GLU A 197 17.32 90.83 -40.02
CA GLU A 197 18.21 91.94 -40.36
C GLU A 197 17.96 92.52 -41.77
N GLY A 198 17.12 91.88 -42.60
CA GLY A 198 16.81 92.32 -43.96
C GLY A 198 17.99 92.26 -44.95
N LYS A 199 19.08 91.57 -44.61
CA LYS A 199 20.37 91.66 -45.34
C LYS A 199 20.46 90.82 -46.61
N SER A 200 19.46 89.99 -46.92
CA SER A 200 19.43 89.23 -48.17
C SER A 200 18.02 88.96 -48.67
N TRP A 201 17.86 88.88 -50.00
CA TRP A 201 16.63 88.47 -50.68
C TRP A 201 16.52 86.95 -50.90
N ASP A 202 17.57 86.20 -50.53
CA ASP A 202 17.75 84.77 -50.82
C ASP A 202 17.32 83.85 -49.65
N VAL A 203 17.12 84.43 -48.46
CA VAL A 203 16.54 83.70 -47.33
C VAL A 203 15.01 83.72 -47.41
N LYS A 204 14.41 82.53 -47.32
CA LYS A 204 12.96 82.34 -47.28
C LYS A 204 12.35 82.88 -45.97
N SER A 205 11.15 83.46 -46.06
CA SER A 205 10.39 83.93 -44.89
C SER A 205 10.06 82.82 -43.88
N ASP A 206 10.00 81.56 -44.33
CA ASP A 206 9.76 80.39 -43.48
C ASP A 206 10.98 79.96 -42.62
N ALA A 207 12.09 80.72 -42.65
CA ALA A 207 13.30 80.40 -41.89
C ALA A 207 13.10 80.46 -40.36
N CYS A 208 12.36 81.46 -39.87
CA CYS A 208 12.07 81.60 -38.44
C CYS A 208 11.05 80.56 -37.96
N ASP A 209 9.98 80.31 -38.72
CA ASP A 209 9.00 79.24 -38.42
C ASP A 209 9.69 77.87 -38.29
N LYS A 210 10.66 77.58 -39.17
CA LYS A 210 11.47 76.36 -39.13
C LYS A 210 12.42 76.30 -37.93
N HIS A 211 13.04 77.42 -37.57
CA HIS A 211 13.86 77.52 -36.37
C HIS A 211 13.04 77.19 -35.12
N ASP A 212 11.85 77.77 -35.00
CA ASP A 212 11.01 77.61 -33.81
C ASP A 212 10.35 76.22 -33.76
N ALA A 213 9.94 75.67 -34.91
CA ALA A 213 9.52 74.27 -35.01
C ALA A 213 10.65 73.29 -34.63
N ALA A 214 11.90 73.56 -35.05
CA ALA A 214 13.05 72.73 -34.69
C ALA A 214 13.42 72.84 -33.20
N ASN A 215 13.30 74.03 -32.59
CA ASN A 215 13.47 74.22 -31.15
C ASN A 215 12.36 73.55 -30.34
N SER A 216 11.11 73.61 -30.81
CA SER A 216 9.98 72.89 -30.20
C SER A 216 10.22 71.38 -30.21
N ARG A 217 10.69 70.83 -31.35
CA ARG A 217 11.08 69.42 -31.45
C ARG A 217 12.26 69.06 -30.55
N LEU A 218 13.29 69.91 -30.45
CA LEU A 218 14.40 69.71 -29.52
C LEU A 218 13.93 69.67 -28.06
N SER A 219 13.03 70.56 -27.66
CA SER A 219 12.45 70.58 -26.30
C SER A 219 11.66 69.30 -25.98
N GLN A 220 10.87 68.79 -26.93
CA GLN A 220 10.19 67.50 -26.79
C GLN A 220 11.18 66.33 -26.63
N ILE A 221 12.28 66.34 -27.39
CA ILE A 221 13.32 65.31 -27.31
C ILE A 221 14.03 65.35 -25.96
N ASP A 222 14.42 66.54 -25.48
CA ASP A 222 15.06 66.70 -24.16
C ASP A 222 14.12 66.25 -23.02
N GLN A 223 12.81 66.51 -23.12
CA GLN A 223 11.82 65.98 -22.20
C GLN A 223 11.74 64.44 -22.24
N MET A 224 11.64 63.83 -23.42
CA MET A 224 11.59 62.36 -23.56
C MET A 224 12.88 61.68 -23.07
N ILE A 225 14.05 62.31 -23.29
CA ILE A 225 15.34 61.83 -22.78
C ILE A 225 15.36 61.82 -21.24
N GLU A 226 14.91 62.88 -20.57
CA GLU A 226 14.88 62.91 -19.10
C GLU A 226 13.82 61.96 -18.50
N VAL A 227 12.68 61.74 -19.18
CA VAL A 227 11.73 60.69 -18.81
C VAL A 227 12.40 59.32 -18.89
N HIS A 228 13.04 58.96 -20.00
CA HIS A 228 13.72 57.66 -20.14
C HIS A 228 14.92 57.49 -19.20
N LYS A 229 15.63 58.56 -18.84
CA LYS A 229 16.62 58.52 -17.74
C LYS A 229 15.99 58.31 -16.37
N MET A 230 14.74 58.72 -16.15
CA MET A 230 13.99 58.41 -14.92
C MET A 230 13.50 56.96 -14.93
N ASP A 231 12.97 56.48 -16.06
CA ASP A 231 12.54 55.09 -16.24
C ASP A 231 13.70 54.11 -15.97
N LEU A 232 14.90 54.38 -16.49
CA LEU A 232 16.10 53.56 -16.24
C LEU A 232 16.54 53.58 -14.76
N LYS A 233 16.36 54.70 -14.05
CA LYS A 233 16.64 54.76 -12.60
C LYS A 233 15.64 53.92 -11.80
N GLN A 234 14.36 53.98 -12.13
CA GLN A 234 13.32 53.15 -11.50
C GLN A 234 13.54 51.66 -11.80
N ILE A 235 13.88 51.32 -13.05
CA ILE A 235 14.25 49.96 -13.46
C ILE A 235 15.45 49.44 -12.66
N LYS A 236 16.47 50.26 -12.46
CA LYS A 236 17.63 49.89 -11.62
C LYS A 236 17.24 49.66 -10.15
N GLN A 237 16.39 50.52 -9.58
CA GLN A 237 15.88 50.31 -8.21
C GLN A 237 15.07 49.00 -8.10
N ILE A 238 14.25 48.69 -9.11
CA ILE A 238 13.50 47.41 -9.19
C ILE A 238 14.45 46.20 -9.36
N SER A 239 15.58 46.35 -10.06
CA SER A 239 16.64 45.33 -10.13
C SER A 239 17.24 45.07 -8.75
N GLU A 240 17.64 46.13 -8.05
CA GLU A 240 18.22 46.07 -6.70
C GLU A 240 17.22 45.47 -5.67
N GLU A 241 15.93 45.78 -5.76
CA GLU A 241 14.86 45.17 -4.94
C GLU A 241 14.61 43.68 -5.25
N ILE A 242 14.83 43.25 -6.50
CA ILE A 242 14.73 41.84 -6.93
C ILE A 242 16.03 41.07 -6.62
N GLY A 243 17.12 41.75 -6.26
CA GLY A 243 18.42 41.16 -5.92
C GLY A 243 19.29 40.85 -7.15
N LEU A 244 19.28 41.76 -8.14
CA LEU A 244 20.00 41.68 -9.43
C LEU A 244 20.92 42.88 -9.63
#